data_AF-A0A517N904-F1
#
_entry.id   AF-A0A517N904-F1
#
_cell.length_a   1.000
_cell.length_b   1.000
_cell.length_c   1.000
_cell.angle_alpha   90.00
_cell.angle_beta   90.00
_cell.angle_gamma   90.00
#
_symmetry.space_group_name_H-M   'P 1'
#
loop_
_entity.id
_entity.type
_entity.pdbx_description
1 polymer ?
#
loop_
_entity_poly.entity_id
_entity_poly.type
_entity_poly.pdbx_seq_one_letter_code
_entity_poly.pdbx_strand_id
1 'polypeptide(L)'
;MSEQSSIESDPIPHHQTLTVWQENHGNLLLVFFAVILLIGALILLYRQNRFVPVRFPEADAIDNPTESAVSNPANADEGIVLSVIGAGSDNGMIRIAFYESANSFNDPESAFLKMSAPITEGEAKILIPFEMVPEKFAIAAYHDENSDETLNRNRLGIPNERYGYSEDARSITGPPAYEDALTDRPNVGDTMTVSIR
;
A
#
# COMPACT_ATOMS: atom_id res chain seq x y z
N MET A 1 -44.46 90.97 -29.76
CA MET A 1 -43.04 90.70 -30.00
C MET A 1 -42.65 89.55 -29.08
N SER A 2 -42.21 88.47 -29.69
CA SER A 2 -41.83 87.20 -29.10
C SER A 2 -40.42 87.29 -28.53
N GLU A 3 -40.13 86.60 -27.43
CA GLU A 3 -38.85 85.91 -27.22
C GLU A 3 -39.04 84.86 -26.12
N GLN A 4 -39.11 83.59 -26.54
CA GLN A 4 -39.18 82.42 -25.68
C GLN A 4 -37.77 81.90 -25.41
N SER A 5 -37.39 82.01 -24.14
CA SER A 5 -36.56 81.12 -23.33
C SER A 5 -35.65 80.12 -24.06
N SER A 6 -34.35 80.38 -23.96
CA SER A 6 -33.28 79.40 -24.11
C SER A 6 -33.51 78.19 -23.20
N ILE A 7 -33.40 76.98 -23.75
CA ILE A 7 -33.43 75.71 -23.00
C ILE A 7 -31.97 75.29 -22.79
N GLU A 8 -31.50 75.41 -21.56
CA GLU A 8 -30.23 74.84 -21.08
C GLU A 8 -30.41 73.31 -20.99
N SER A 9 -29.59 72.54 -21.69
CA SER A 9 -29.63 71.08 -21.67
C SER A 9 -28.73 70.55 -20.54
N ASP A 10 -29.33 69.98 -19.50
CA ASP A 10 -28.60 69.30 -18.43
C ASP A 10 -27.84 68.06 -18.95
N PRO A 11 -26.63 67.76 -18.43
CA PRO A 11 -25.87 66.59 -18.83
C PRO A 11 -26.48 65.30 -18.22
N ILE A 12 -26.62 64.26 -19.05
CA ILE A 12 -27.11 62.95 -18.64
C ILE A 12 -26.06 62.23 -17.77
N PRO A 13 -26.42 61.67 -16.60
CA PRO A 13 -25.47 60.95 -15.77
C PRO A 13 -25.13 59.57 -16.38
N HIS A 14 -23.84 59.32 -16.60
CA HIS A 14 -23.32 58.01 -16.99
C HIS A 14 -23.30 57.09 -15.75
N HIS A 15 -24.32 56.26 -15.56
CA HIS A 15 -24.22 55.13 -14.64
C HIS A 15 -23.26 54.08 -15.21
N GLN A 16 -22.06 53.97 -14.64
CA GLN A 16 -21.16 52.85 -14.85
C GLN A 16 -21.78 51.61 -14.20
N THR A 17 -22.43 50.76 -14.99
CA THR A 17 -22.83 49.42 -14.54
C THR A 17 -21.59 48.53 -14.57
N LEU A 18 -20.81 48.55 -13.47
CA LEU A 18 -19.84 47.48 -13.23
C LEU A 18 -20.64 46.17 -13.21
N THR A 19 -20.41 45.38 -14.25
CA THR A 19 -21.21 44.19 -14.55
C THR A 19 -21.04 43.18 -13.42
N VAL A 20 -22.16 42.73 -12.83
CA VAL A 20 -22.24 41.56 -11.93
C VAL A 20 -21.56 40.32 -12.55
N TRP A 21 -21.36 40.32 -13.87
CA TRP A 21 -20.65 39.32 -14.66
C TRP A 21 -19.14 39.21 -14.35
N GLN A 22 -18.49 40.23 -13.77
CA GLN A 22 -17.03 40.21 -13.56
C GLN A 22 -16.61 39.57 -12.22
N GLU A 23 -17.50 39.51 -11.22
CA GLU A 23 -17.16 39.03 -9.87
C GLU A 23 -17.38 37.52 -9.65
N ASN A 24 -18.34 36.90 -10.36
CA ASN A 24 -18.72 35.52 -10.07
C ASN A 24 -17.95 34.45 -10.87
N HIS A 25 -17.25 34.82 -11.94
CA HIS A 25 -16.56 33.82 -12.78
C HIS A 25 -15.23 33.34 -12.19
N GLY A 26 -14.53 34.18 -11.43
CA GLY A 26 -13.22 33.83 -10.84
C GLY A 26 -13.33 32.74 -9.77
N ASN A 27 -14.26 32.90 -8.82
CA ASN A 27 -14.45 31.92 -7.74
C ASN A 27 -15.03 30.60 -8.25
N LEU A 28 -15.95 30.66 -9.23
CA LEU A 28 -16.55 29.46 -9.81
C LEU A 28 -15.53 28.63 -10.60
N LEU A 29 -14.62 29.30 -11.32
CA LEU A 29 -13.51 28.65 -12.00
C LEU A 29 -12.53 28.00 -11.01
N LEU A 30 -12.18 28.70 -9.92
CA LEU A 30 -11.31 28.15 -8.88
C LEU A 30 -11.91 26.92 -8.19
N VAL A 31 -13.20 26.95 -7.86
CA VAL A 31 -13.91 25.80 -7.28
C VAL A 31 -13.93 24.62 -8.26
N PHE A 32 -14.18 24.89 -9.55
CA PHE A 32 -14.15 23.86 -10.58
C PHE A 32 -12.78 23.19 -10.71
N PHE A 33 -11.69 23.97 -10.72
CA PHE A 33 -10.32 23.43 -10.72
C PHE A 33 -10.01 22.61 -9.46
N ALA A 34 -10.41 23.09 -8.29
CA ALA A 34 -10.20 22.38 -7.02
C ALA A 34 -10.91 21.01 -7.01
N VAL A 35 -12.11 20.93 -7.56
CA VAL A 35 -12.87 19.66 -7.70
C VAL A 35 -12.16 18.69 -8.65
N ILE A 36 -11.66 19.16 -9.80
CA ILE A 36 -10.89 18.32 -10.72
C ILE A 36 -9.61 17.80 -10.07
N LEU A 37 -8.88 18.65 -9.33
CA LEU A 37 -7.67 18.23 -8.63
C LEU A 37 -7.96 17.22 -7.52
N LEU A 38 -9.04 17.41 -6.75
CA LEU A 38 -9.48 16.46 -5.72
C LEU A 38 -9.87 15.11 -6.33
N ILE A 39 -10.66 15.13 -7.41
CA ILE A 39 -11.06 13.91 -8.11
C ILE A 39 -9.84 13.23 -8.74
N GLY A 40 -8.93 14.00 -9.34
CA GLY A 40 -7.68 13.48 -9.91
C GLY A 40 -6.78 12.85 -8.85
N ALA A 41 -6.59 13.51 -7.71
CA ALA A 41 -5.85 12.97 -6.57
C ALA A 41 -6.52 11.71 -6.02
N LEU A 42 -7.85 11.69 -5.90
CA LEU A 42 -8.60 10.51 -5.47
C LEU A 42 -8.47 9.34 -6.47
N ILE A 43 -8.48 9.62 -7.78
CA ILE A 43 -8.24 8.62 -8.82
C ILE A 43 -6.80 8.12 -8.78
N LEU A 44 -5.81 8.99 -8.56
CA LEU A 44 -4.41 8.59 -8.44
C LEU A 44 -4.18 7.73 -7.19
N LEU A 45 -4.72 8.12 -6.04
CA LEU A 45 -4.71 7.32 -4.82
C LEU A 45 -5.42 5.97 -5.03
N TYR A 46 -6.54 5.95 -5.75
CA TYR A 46 -7.26 4.72 -6.08
C TYR A 46 -6.50 3.83 -7.07
N ARG A 47 -5.82 4.42 -8.06
CA ARG A 47 -4.99 3.69 -9.03
C ARG A 47 -3.72 3.13 -8.39
N GLN A 48 -3.10 3.86 -7.46
CA GLN A 48 -1.92 3.40 -6.73
C GLN A 48 -2.23 2.21 -5.80
N ASN A 49 -3.50 2.05 -5.39
CA ASN A 49 -3.96 0.98 -4.49
C ASN A 49 -4.80 -0.11 -5.21
N ARG A 50 -4.60 -0.35 -6.52
CA ARG A 50 -5.22 -1.48 -7.22
C ARG A 50 -4.35 -2.74 -7.11
N PHE A 51 -4.70 -3.60 -6.18
CA PHE A 51 -4.29 -5.00 -6.18
C PHE A 51 -4.86 -5.70 -7.42
N VAL A 52 -3.98 -6.34 -8.19
CA VAL A 52 -4.37 -7.32 -9.22
C VAL A 52 -4.31 -8.68 -8.54
N PRO A 53 -5.40 -9.47 -8.49
CA PRO A 53 -5.33 -10.80 -7.91
C PRO A 53 -4.34 -11.66 -8.70
N VAL A 54 -3.55 -12.44 -7.97
CA VAL A 54 -2.59 -13.39 -8.54
C VAL A 54 -3.36 -14.35 -9.46
N ARG A 55 -2.95 -14.41 -10.73
CA ARG A 55 -3.39 -15.49 -11.64
C ARG A 55 -2.30 -16.54 -11.63
N PHE A 56 -2.52 -17.62 -10.89
CA PHE A 56 -1.70 -18.81 -11.04
C PHE A 56 -1.93 -19.39 -12.45
N PRO A 57 -0.87 -19.91 -13.11
CA PRO A 57 -1.04 -20.80 -14.24
C PRO A 57 -1.95 -21.96 -13.80
N GLU A 58 -2.91 -22.35 -14.66
CA GLU A 58 -3.70 -23.57 -14.45
C GLU A 58 -2.73 -24.75 -14.22
N ALA A 59 -3.11 -25.71 -13.37
CA ALA A 59 -2.26 -26.85 -13.00
C ALA A 59 -1.71 -27.62 -14.22
N ASP A 60 -2.40 -27.50 -15.35
CA ASP A 60 -2.12 -28.08 -16.65
C ASP A 60 -0.90 -27.42 -17.35
N ALA A 61 -0.47 -26.23 -16.90
CA ALA A 61 0.69 -25.50 -17.43
C ALA A 61 2.01 -25.88 -16.75
N ILE A 62 1.99 -26.81 -15.79
CA ILE A 62 3.19 -27.36 -15.16
C ILE A 62 3.50 -28.70 -15.86
N ASP A 63 4.49 -28.68 -16.76
CA ASP A 63 5.17 -29.90 -17.20
C ASP A 63 5.86 -30.50 -15.96
N ASN A 64 5.25 -31.50 -15.33
CA ASN A 64 5.84 -32.20 -14.19
C ASN A 64 7.14 -32.90 -14.63
N PRO A 65 8.33 -32.45 -14.19
CA PRO A 65 9.52 -33.26 -14.33
C PRO A 65 9.36 -34.40 -13.33
N THR A 66 9.08 -35.58 -13.88
CA THR A 66 9.05 -36.89 -13.25
C THR A 66 10.07 -37.01 -12.11
N GLU A 67 9.58 -37.17 -10.88
CA GLU A 67 9.94 -38.24 -9.94
C GLU A 67 11.40 -38.76 -9.90
N SER A 68 12.40 -37.88 -10.03
CA SER A 68 13.82 -38.24 -9.93
C SER A 68 14.65 -37.07 -9.41
N ALA A 69 14.32 -36.61 -8.21
CA ALA A 69 15.22 -35.82 -7.38
C ALA A 69 15.10 -36.25 -5.92
N VAL A 70 15.39 -37.52 -5.64
CA VAL A 70 15.92 -37.88 -4.32
C VAL A 70 17.39 -37.45 -4.32
N SER A 71 17.69 -36.27 -3.78
CA SER A 71 19.05 -35.96 -3.33
C SER A 71 19.08 -34.87 -2.25
N ASN A 72 19.35 -35.34 -1.03
CA ASN A 72 20.04 -34.71 0.09
C ASN A 72 19.26 -33.75 1.04
N PRO A 73 19.09 -34.11 2.33
CA PRO A 73 18.75 -33.15 3.40
C PRO A 73 20.02 -32.44 3.89
N ALA A 74 20.69 -31.67 3.03
CA ALA A 74 21.98 -31.07 3.37
C ALA A 74 21.94 -29.60 3.84
N ASN A 75 20.81 -28.88 3.73
CA ASN A 75 20.78 -27.43 4.01
C ASN A 75 19.77 -27.00 5.09
N ALA A 76 19.31 -27.91 5.95
CA ALA A 76 18.45 -27.52 7.08
C ALA A 76 19.21 -26.75 8.18
N ASP A 77 20.55 -26.74 8.15
CA ASP A 77 21.40 -26.09 9.16
C ASP A 77 22.02 -24.74 8.69
N GLU A 78 21.74 -24.26 7.47
CA GLU A 78 22.30 -23.01 6.91
C GLU A 78 21.24 -21.94 6.59
N GLY A 79 20.29 -21.74 7.50
CA GLY A 79 19.21 -20.78 7.33
C GLY A 79 18.99 -19.86 8.53
N ILE A 80 18.19 -18.83 8.32
CA ILE A 80 17.68 -17.95 9.38
C ILE A 80 16.27 -18.42 9.71
N VAL A 81 15.94 -18.49 11.00
CA VAL A 81 14.58 -18.80 11.43
C VAL A 81 13.82 -17.50 11.57
N LEU A 82 12.75 -17.32 10.79
CA LEU A 82 11.79 -16.25 11.00
C LEU A 82 10.61 -16.78 11.81
N SER A 83 10.36 -16.14 12.94
CA SER A 83 9.21 -16.35 13.82
C SER A 83 8.26 -15.17 13.68
N VAL A 84 7.04 -15.42 13.23
CA VAL A 84 5.96 -14.42 13.20
C VAL A 84 4.99 -14.73 14.32
N ILE A 85 4.84 -13.81 15.27
CA ILE A 85 4.04 -14.00 16.48
C ILE A 85 2.83 -13.07 16.51
N GLY A 86 1.80 -13.48 17.26
CA GLY A 86 0.64 -12.65 17.52
C GLY A 86 -0.53 -12.90 16.56
N ALA A 87 -0.60 -14.08 15.93
CA ALA A 87 -1.81 -14.46 15.20
C ALA A 87 -3.03 -14.50 16.13
N GLY A 88 -4.21 -14.17 15.58
CA GLY A 88 -5.45 -14.14 16.36
C GLY A 88 -6.05 -15.54 16.62
N SER A 89 -5.69 -16.48 15.76
CA SER A 89 -6.08 -17.88 15.78
C SER A 89 -5.09 -18.70 14.96
N ASP A 90 -5.19 -20.03 15.02
CA ASP A 90 -4.37 -20.94 14.21
C ASP A 90 -5.01 -21.27 12.85
N ASN A 91 -6.10 -20.56 12.49
CA ASN A 91 -6.76 -20.74 11.19
C ASN A 91 -5.99 -20.02 10.08
N GLY A 92 -5.97 -20.61 8.89
CA GLY A 92 -5.33 -19.99 7.73
C GLY A 92 -3.81 -20.01 7.80
N MET A 93 -3.17 -18.97 7.30
CA MET A 93 -1.72 -18.91 7.14
C MET A 93 -1.17 -17.53 7.51
N ILE A 94 0.09 -17.46 7.92
CA ILE A 94 0.85 -16.20 7.86
C ILE A 94 1.38 -16.03 6.44
N ARG A 95 1.15 -14.87 5.84
CA ARG A 95 1.73 -14.44 4.58
C ARG A 95 2.86 -13.47 4.85
N ILE A 96 3.99 -13.65 4.19
CA ILE A 96 5.22 -12.90 4.45
C ILE A 96 5.79 -12.41 3.12
N ALA A 97 6.13 -11.12 3.05
CA ALA A 97 6.77 -10.48 1.91
C ALA A 97 8.06 -9.78 2.36
N PHE A 98 9.12 -9.95 1.57
CA PHE A 98 10.44 -9.37 1.84
C PHE A 98 10.79 -8.31 0.80
N TYR A 99 11.39 -7.22 1.26
CA TYR A 99 11.67 -6.03 0.47
C TYR A 99 13.12 -5.55 0.63
N GLU A 100 13.77 -5.26 -0.48
CA GLU A 100 15.17 -4.80 -0.52
C GLU A 100 15.31 -3.29 -0.75
N SER A 101 14.21 -2.57 -0.97
CA SER A 101 14.26 -1.13 -1.24
C SER A 101 12.97 -0.40 -0.84
N ALA A 102 13.09 0.91 -0.61
CA ALA A 102 11.94 1.78 -0.38
C ALA A 102 10.95 1.82 -1.55
N ASN A 103 11.42 1.62 -2.79
CA ASN A 103 10.57 1.64 -3.98
C ASN A 103 9.67 0.40 -4.09
N SER A 104 10.13 -0.75 -3.59
CA SER A 104 9.35 -2.00 -3.61
C SER A 104 8.49 -2.18 -2.36
N PHE A 105 8.80 -1.47 -1.27
CA PHE A 105 8.16 -1.67 0.02
C PHE A 105 6.64 -1.49 -0.03
N ASN A 106 5.91 -2.41 0.60
CA ASN A 106 4.43 -2.49 0.60
C ASN A 106 3.76 -2.74 -0.78
N ASP A 107 4.52 -3.10 -1.80
CA ASP A 107 3.99 -3.63 -3.06
C ASP A 107 4.30 -5.13 -3.17
N PRO A 108 3.35 -6.05 -2.90
CA PRO A 108 3.59 -7.49 -2.93
C PRO A 108 4.10 -8.04 -4.27
N GLU A 109 3.91 -7.33 -5.38
CA GLU A 109 4.43 -7.73 -6.69
C GLU A 109 5.92 -7.36 -6.85
N SER A 110 6.37 -6.37 -6.12
CA SER A 110 7.77 -5.93 -6.08
C SER A 110 8.58 -6.59 -4.96
N ALA A 111 7.98 -7.47 -4.16
CA ALA A 111 8.68 -8.25 -3.14
C ALA A 111 9.64 -9.25 -3.80
N PHE A 112 10.91 -9.28 -3.36
CA PHE A 112 11.91 -10.20 -3.94
C PHE A 112 11.71 -11.64 -3.46
N LEU A 113 11.06 -11.83 -2.32
CA LEU A 113 10.70 -13.13 -1.76
C LEU A 113 9.31 -13.05 -1.13
N LYS A 114 8.50 -14.09 -1.36
CA LYS A 114 7.19 -14.29 -0.74
C LYS A 114 7.14 -15.68 -0.14
N MET A 115 6.65 -15.80 1.08
CA MET A 115 6.53 -17.07 1.76
C MET A 115 5.20 -17.18 2.51
N SER A 116 4.82 -18.39 2.90
CA SER A 116 3.66 -18.63 3.74
C SER A 116 3.96 -19.77 4.71
N ALA A 117 3.43 -19.67 5.92
CA ALA A 117 3.63 -20.68 6.95
C ALA A 117 2.34 -20.92 7.74
N PRO A 118 2.05 -22.19 8.12
CA PRO A 118 0.94 -22.49 9.00
C PRO A 118 1.18 -21.91 10.39
N ILE A 119 0.08 -21.61 11.08
CA ILE A 119 0.11 -21.08 12.44
C ILE A 119 -0.05 -22.24 13.41
N THR A 120 0.70 -22.22 14.50
CA THR A 120 0.55 -23.14 15.62
C THR A 120 0.76 -22.36 16.91
N GLU A 121 -0.23 -22.38 17.80
CA GLU A 121 -0.21 -21.65 19.06
C GLU A 121 0.02 -20.14 18.89
N GLY A 122 -0.57 -19.55 17.85
CA GLY A 122 -0.45 -18.12 17.56
C GLY A 122 0.90 -17.68 16.96
N GLU A 123 1.76 -18.62 16.58
CA GLU A 123 3.08 -18.40 15.99
C GLU A 123 3.23 -19.16 14.66
N ALA A 124 3.92 -18.55 13.69
CA ALA A 124 4.37 -19.23 12.48
C ALA A 124 5.90 -19.17 12.40
N LYS A 125 6.54 -20.32 12.16
CA LYS A 125 8.00 -20.43 12.00
C LYS A 125 8.35 -20.85 10.59
N ILE A 126 9.34 -20.19 10.01
CA ILE A 126 9.84 -20.53 8.68
C ILE A 126 11.36 -20.46 8.66
N LEU A 127 11.98 -21.47 8.03
CA LEU A 127 13.41 -21.48 7.75
C LEU A 127 13.64 -20.83 6.40
N ILE A 128 14.47 -19.79 6.37
CA ILE A 128 14.83 -19.05 5.17
C ILE A 128 16.28 -19.39 4.83
N PRO A 129 16.57 -19.88 3.61
CA PRO A 129 17.95 -20.12 3.20
C PRO A 129 18.77 -18.83 3.28
N PHE A 130 19.93 -18.88 3.95
CA PHE A 130 20.74 -17.68 4.23
C PHE A 130 21.14 -16.91 2.96
N GLU A 131 21.39 -17.62 1.86
CA GLU A 131 21.76 -17.05 0.55
C GLU A 131 20.65 -16.21 -0.11
N MET A 132 19.39 -16.44 0.28
CA MET A 132 18.24 -15.71 -0.29
C MET A 132 17.99 -14.37 0.41
N VAL A 133 18.62 -14.13 1.56
CA VAL A 133 18.39 -12.93 2.37
C VAL A 133 19.56 -11.95 2.12
N PRO A 134 19.31 -10.72 1.65
CA PRO A 134 20.33 -9.70 1.51
C PRO A 134 20.76 -9.16 2.89
N GLU A 135 21.88 -8.42 2.96
CA GLU A 135 22.39 -7.87 4.23
C GLU A 135 21.39 -6.97 4.96
N LYS A 136 20.57 -6.23 4.22
CA LYS A 136 19.51 -5.37 4.75
C LYS A 136 18.23 -5.57 3.98
N PHE A 137 17.12 -5.66 4.70
CA PHE A 137 15.80 -5.85 4.11
C PHE A 137 14.71 -5.43 5.09
N ALA A 138 13.48 -5.35 4.61
CA ALA A 138 12.29 -5.19 5.42
C ALA A 138 11.32 -6.35 5.18
N ILE A 139 10.54 -6.69 6.20
CA ILE A 139 9.50 -7.71 6.16
C ILE A 139 8.15 -7.02 6.35
N ALA A 140 7.14 -7.44 5.59
CA ALA A 140 5.74 -7.26 5.94
C ALA A 140 5.10 -8.64 6.12
N ALA A 141 4.30 -8.80 7.17
CA ALA A 141 3.59 -10.04 7.44
C ALA A 141 2.14 -9.75 7.82
N TYR A 142 1.23 -10.65 7.43
CA TYR A 142 -0.16 -10.59 7.87
C TYR A 142 -0.77 -11.99 8.04
N HIS A 143 -1.82 -12.05 8.84
CA HIS A 143 -2.61 -13.24 9.08
C HIS A 143 -3.76 -13.33 8.08
N ASP A 144 -3.63 -14.24 7.12
CA ASP A 144 -4.66 -14.59 6.13
C ASP A 144 -5.59 -15.67 6.72
N GLU A 145 -6.63 -15.24 7.44
CA GLU A 145 -7.53 -16.14 8.18
C GLU A 145 -8.42 -16.97 7.23
N ASN A 146 -8.78 -16.41 6.08
CA ASN A 146 -9.72 -17.01 5.13
C ASN A 146 -9.06 -17.65 3.89
N SER A 147 -7.72 -17.65 3.83
CA SER A 147 -6.91 -18.20 2.74
C SER A 147 -7.16 -17.56 1.37
N ASP A 148 -7.48 -16.27 1.34
CA ASP A 148 -7.76 -15.55 0.08
C ASP A 148 -6.53 -14.85 -0.53
N GLU A 149 -5.36 -14.97 0.13
CA GLU A 149 -4.09 -14.36 -0.29
C GLU A 149 -4.11 -12.83 -0.31
N THR A 150 -5.12 -12.20 0.29
CA THR A 150 -5.25 -10.76 0.35
C THR A 150 -5.35 -10.28 1.79
N LEU A 151 -4.67 -9.17 2.08
CA LEU A 151 -4.87 -8.48 3.35
C LEU A 151 -6.25 -7.83 3.34
N ASN A 152 -7.20 -8.43 4.05
CA ASN A 152 -8.58 -7.99 4.09
C ASN A 152 -8.71 -6.60 4.72
N ARG A 153 -9.44 -5.71 4.07
CA ARG A 153 -9.63 -4.31 4.50
C ARG A 153 -11.10 -3.93 4.55
N ASN A 154 -11.46 -3.04 5.47
CA ASN A 154 -12.79 -2.44 5.48
C ASN A 154 -12.95 -1.39 4.36
N ARG A 155 -14.15 -0.80 4.25
CA ARG A 155 -14.49 0.21 3.23
C ARG A 155 -13.65 1.50 3.29
N LEU A 156 -12.94 1.73 4.40
CA LEU A 156 -12.00 2.85 4.58
C LEU A 156 -10.56 2.45 4.25
N GLY A 157 -10.31 1.21 3.82
CA GLY A 157 -8.99 0.70 3.47
C GLY A 157 -8.14 0.28 4.68
N ILE A 158 -8.73 0.22 5.88
CA ILE A 158 -8.03 -0.21 7.10
C ILE A 158 -8.02 -1.74 7.15
N PRO A 159 -6.87 -2.39 7.40
CA PRO A 159 -6.79 -3.84 7.57
C PRO A 159 -7.69 -4.33 8.71
N ASN A 160 -8.44 -5.39 8.45
CA ASN A 160 -9.26 -6.10 9.44
C ASN A 160 -8.50 -7.28 10.06
N GLU A 161 -7.49 -7.77 9.37
CA GLU A 161 -6.60 -8.83 9.83
C GLU A 161 -5.36 -8.25 10.52
N ARG A 162 -4.75 -9.05 11.38
CA ARG A 162 -3.51 -8.67 12.05
C ARG A 162 -2.38 -8.61 11.04
N TYR A 163 -1.61 -7.54 11.10
CA TYR A 163 -0.44 -7.33 10.26
C TYR A 163 0.70 -6.71 11.06
N GLY A 164 1.89 -6.74 10.49
CA GLY A 164 3.11 -6.27 11.11
C GLY A 164 4.25 -6.12 10.13
N TYR A 165 5.30 -5.49 10.62
CA TYR A 165 6.52 -5.20 9.87
C TYR A 165 7.71 -5.58 10.75
N SER A 166 8.86 -5.83 10.14
CA SER A 166 10.14 -5.91 10.87
C SER A 166 10.40 -4.64 11.68
N GLU A 167 11.22 -4.77 12.73
CA GLU A 167 11.49 -3.70 13.72
C GLU A 167 10.24 -3.14 14.42
N ASP A 168 9.13 -3.89 14.39
CA ASP A 168 7.81 -3.45 14.88
C ASP A 168 7.38 -2.08 14.32
N ALA A 169 7.83 -1.78 13.10
CA ALA A 169 7.63 -0.49 12.45
C ALA A 169 6.14 -0.16 12.31
N ARG A 170 5.79 1.10 12.62
CA ARG A 170 4.40 1.59 12.59
C ARG A 170 4.34 3.05 12.19
N SER A 171 3.27 3.39 11.47
CA SER A 171 2.87 4.76 11.19
C SER A 171 1.42 4.97 11.66
N ILE A 172 1.08 6.22 11.96
CA ILE A 172 -0.30 6.64 12.28
C ILE A 172 -1.14 6.66 11.00
N THR A 173 -0.50 6.97 9.87
CA THR A 173 -1.16 7.11 8.56
C THR A 173 -0.52 6.15 7.57
N GLY A 174 -1.25 5.07 7.25
CA GLY A 174 -0.80 4.07 6.28
C GLY A 174 0.36 3.20 6.78
N PRO A 175 1.05 2.52 5.86
CA PRO A 175 2.25 1.76 6.19
C PRO A 175 3.39 2.63 6.75
N PRO A 176 4.34 2.05 7.51
CA PRO A 176 5.55 2.75 7.93
C PRO A 176 6.46 3.11 6.75
N ALA A 177 7.48 3.93 7.00
CA ALA A 177 8.57 4.10 6.04
C ALA A 177 9.41 2.81 5.95
N TYR A 178 10.07 2.58 4.82
CA TYR A 178 10.94 1.42 4.64
C TYR A 178 12.10 1.45 5.64
N GLU A 179 12.64 2.63 5.89
CA GLU A 179 13.75 2.87 6.81
C GLU A 179 13.39 2.48 8.25
N ASP A 180 12.13 2.65 8.66
CA ASP A 180 11.66 2.27 9.99
C ASP A 180 11.53 0.75 10.14
N ALA A 181 11.31 0.03 9.03
CA ALA A 181 11.19 -1.42 8.98
C ALA A 181 12.50 -2.11 8.58
N LEU A 182 13.58 -1.36 8.36
CA LEU A 182 14.83 -1.89 7.85
C LEU A 182 15.57 -2.66 8.95
N THR A 183 15.86 -3.93 8.68
CA THR A 183 16.57 -4.81 9.61
C THR A 183 17.86 -5.35 8.97
N ASP A 184 18.84 -5.67 9.82
CA ASP A 184 20.07 -6.33 9.41
C ASP A 184 19.86 -7.85 9.37
N ARG A 185 20.47 -8.51 8.38
CA ARG A 185 20.41 -9.97 8.26
C ARG A 185 21.03 -10.66 9.49
N PRO A 186 20.27 -11.53 10.21
CA PRO A 186 20.81 -12.35 11.29
C PRO A 186 21.85 -13.35 10.80
N ASN A 187 22.60 -13.97 11.71
CA ASN A 187 23.51 -15.06 11.33
C ASN A 187 22.75 -16.35 11.07
N VAL A 188 23.40 -17.30 10.42
CA VAL A 188 22.91 -18.67 10.28
C VAL A 188 22.57 -19.25 11.66
N GLY A 189 21.37 -19.82 11.79
CA GLY A 189 20.85 -20.40 13.02
C GLY A 189 20.19 -19.39 13.98
N ASP A 190 20.34 -18.08 13.75
CA ASP A 190 19.67 -17.07 14.55
C ASP A 190 18.17 -17.04 14.24
N THR A 191 17.38 -16.64 15.24
CA THR A 191 15.94 -16.41 15.09
C THR A 191 15.67 -14.91 15.04
N MET A 192 14.98 -14.48 13.99
CA MET A 192 14.38 -13.16 13.86
C MET A 192 12.89 -13.25 14.21
N THR A 193 12.38 -12.29 14.97
CA THR A 193 10.96 -12.24 15.34
C THR A 193 10.28 -11.02 14.72
N VAL A 194 9.06 -11.22 14.21
CA VAL A 194 8.17 -10.15 13.73
C VAL A 194 6.83 -10.27 14.45
N SER A 195 6.34 -9.18 15.04
CA SER A 195 5.03 -9.17 15.69
C SER A 195 3.92 -8.66 14.77
N ILE A 196 2.78 -9.37 14.75
CA ILE A 196 1.54 -8.92 14.10
C ILE A 196 0.48 -8.62 15.17
N ARG A 197 -0.33 -7.58 14.94
CA ARG A 197 -1.38 -7.13 15.86
C ARG A 197 -2.41 -6.26 15.18
#